data_AF-A0A8T7JQQ4-F1
#
_entry.id   AF-A0A8T7JQQ4-F1
#
_cell.length_a   1.000
_cell.length_b   1.000
_cell.length_c   1.000
_cell.angle_alpha   90.00
_cell.angle_beta   90.00
_cell.angle_gamma   90.00
#
_symmetry.space_group_name_H-M   'P 1'
#
loop_
_entity.id
_entity.type
_entity.pdbx_description
1 polymer ?
#
loop_
_entity_poly.entity_id
_entity_poly.type
_entity_poly.pdbx_seq_one_letter_code
_entity_poly.pdbx_strand_id
1 'polypeptide(L)'
;MVALLLVMLVSAYQRLSLYEIAYGFSRLRAYTHVFLIWIGLLLVTTIFLEILRKERLFAFAMLIASLGFAASLPILNVDAFIVNENIQRELSSSDAEDLDSQYFIELSDDAIPTLVHALQTPSLPDPIREKVAAALACIRHQRDQQRNAREYSWQSFHVSRVNADNALQSVKAEIDTFEIDESEYPVKAVSPNGDEFYCSPYYYD
;
A
#
# COMPACT_ATOMS: atom_id res chain seq x y z
N MET A 1 -25.59 22.52 12.46
CA MET A 1 -24.11 22.51 12.56
C MET A 1 -23.47 21.29 11.90
N VAL A 2 -24.01 20.07 12.09
CA VAL A 2 -23.49 18.83 11.48
C VAL A 2 -23.40 18.88 9.95
N ALA A 3 -24.37 19.52 9.28
CA ALA A 3 -24.34 19.70 7.83
C ALA A 3 -23.08 20.45 7.32
N LEU A 4 -22.59 21.45 8.07
CA LEU A 4 -21.36 22.17 7.69
C LEU A 4 -20.11 21.28 7.84
N LEU A 5 -20.11 20.39 8.83
CA LEU A 5 -19.03 19.40 8.99
C LEU A 5 -19.00 18.41 7.82
N LEU A 6 -20.16 18.01 7.28
CA LEU A 6 -20.21 17.18 6.08
C LEU A 6 -19.62 17.89 4.87
N VAL A 7 -19.91 19.18 4.68
CA VAL A 7 -19.31 19.97 3.58
C VAL A 7 -17.79 20.05 3.72
N MET A 8 -17.29 20.31 4.94
CA MET A 8 -15.86 20.32 5.22
C MET A 8 -15.21 18.95 4.95
N LEU A 9 -15.90 17.86 5.31
CA LEU A 9 -15.43 16.50 5.08
C LEU A 9 -15.31 16.19 3.58
N VAL A 10 -16.32 16.53 2.79
CA VAL A 10 -16.30 16.33 1.33
C VAL A 10 -15.18 17.15 0.68
N SER A 11 -14.96 18.38 1.13
CA SER A 11 -13.84 19.21 0.65
C SER A 11 -12.48 18.59 0.97
N ALA A 12 -12.29 18.08 2.18
CA ALA A 12 -11.05 17.40 2.57
C ALA A 12 -10.83 16.10 1.77
N TYR A 13 -11.88 15.33 1.54
CA TYR A 13 -11.85 14.11 0.72
C TYR A 13 -11.41 14.41 -0.72
N GLN A 14 -12.01 15.42 -1.36
CA GLN A 14 -11.64 15.82 -2.72
C GLN A 14 -10.19 16.26 -2.83
N ARG A 15 -9.72 17.04 -1.86
CA ARG A 15 -8.32 17.50 -1.84
C ARG A 15 -7.35 16.32 -1.69
N LEU A 16 -7.68 15.34 -0.84
CA LEU A 16 -6.86 14.15 -0.65
C LEU A 16 -6.82 13.28 -1.92
N SER A 17 -7.97 13.06 -2.56
CA SER A 17 -8.07 12.31 -3.81
C SER A 17 -7.28 12.95 -4.94
N LEU A 18 -7.29 14.29 -5.04
CA LEU A 18 -6.48 15.01 -6.03
C LEU A 18 -4.98 14.80 -5.79
N TYR A 19 -4.53 14.77 -4.53
CA TYR A 19 -3.13 14.50 -4.21
C TYR A 19 -2.72 13.04 -4.52
N GLU A 20 -3.62 12.07 -4.33
CA GLU A 20 -3.36 10.66 -4.65
C GLU A 20 -3.27 10.43 -6.16
N ILE A 21 -4.07 11.15 -6.96
CA ILE A 21 -3.99 11.11 -8.42
C ILE A 21 -2.66 11.71 -8.92
N ALA A 22 -2.13 12.74 -8.26
CA ALA A 22 -0.88 13.37 -8.67
C ALA A 22 0.37 12.59 -8.22
N TYR A 23 0.43 12.20 -6.93
CA TYR A 23 1.63 11.65 -6.30
C TYR A 23 1.55 10.16 -5.98
N GLY A 24 0.36 9.56 -6.08
CA GLY A 24 0.14 8.16 -5.71
C GLY A 24 -0.38 7.91 -4.32
N PHE A 25 -0.79 6.65 -4.12
CA PHE A 25 -1.38 6.17 -2.89
C PHE A 25 -0.30 5.79 -1.89
N SER A 26 -0.48 6.20 -0.64
CA SER A 26 0.32 5.77 0.50
C SER A 26 -0.57 5.28 1.64
N ARG A 27 0.02 4.51 2.55
CA ARG A 27 -0.67 3.93 3.71
C ARG A 27 -1.41 4.98 4.54
N LEU A 28 -0.77 6.11 4.82
CA LEU A 28 -1.37 7.19 5.60
C LEU A 28 -2.60 7.80 4.90
N ARG A 29 -2.52 8.02 3.59
CA ARG A 29 -3.62 8.62 2.81
C ARG A 29 -4.78 7.63 2.67
N ALA A 30 -4.49 6.36 2.38
CA ALA A 30 -5.51 5.30 2.30
C ALA A 30 -6.27 5.11 3.64
N TYR A 31 -5.57 5.09 4.77
CA TYR A 31 -6.21 5.01 6.09
C TYR A 31 -7.08 6.23 6.37
N THR A 32 -6.61 7.41 5.98
CA THR A 32 -7.37 8.66 6.10
C THR A 32 -8.65 8.60 5.25
N HIS A 33 -8.57 8.08 4.02
CA HIS A 33 -9.72 7.89 3.14
C HIS A 33 -10.80 7.02 3.77
N VAL A 34 -10.42 5.84 4.27
CA VAL A 34 -11.35 4.92 4.94
C VAL A 34 -11.94 5.56 6.20
N PHE A 35 -11.12 6.29 6.97
CA PHE A 35 -11.57 6.99 8.16
C PHE A 35 -12.61 8.09 7.82
N LEU A 36 -12.37 8.89 6.78
CA LEU A 36 -13.30 9.93 6.33
C LEU A 36 -14.66 9.34 5.95
N ILE A 37 -14.69 8.18 5.30
CA ILE A 37 -15.95 7.49 4.96
C ILE A 37 -16.72 7.12 6.23
N TRP A 38 -16.06 6.53 7.22
CA TRP A 38 -16.70 6.16 8.50
C TRP A 38 -17.18 7.37 9.31
N ILE A 39 -16.43 8.47 9.31
CA ILE A 39 -16.87 9.73 9.92
C ILE A 39 -18.09 10.29 9.18
N GLY A 40 -18.09 10.27 7.84
CA GLY A 40 -19.24 10.68 7.03
C GLY A 40 -20.50 9.88 7.37
N LEU A 41 -20.37 8.55 7.44
CA LEU A 41 -21.46 7.66 7.85
C LEU A 41 -21.97 7.95 9.26
N LEU A 42 -21.06 8.20 10.21
CA LEU A 42 -21.42 8.56 11.58
C LEU A 42 -22.17 9.90 11.62
N LEU A 43 -21.72 10.91 10.88
CA LEU A 43 -22.39 12.22 10.82
C LEU A 43 -23.79 12.11 10.21
N VAL A 44 -23.94 11.34 9.12
CA VAL A 44 -25.26 11.07 8.50
C VAL A 44 -26.17 10.33 9.47
N THR A 45 -25.65 9.31 10.16
CA THR A 45 -26.40 8.57 11.18
C THR A 45 -26.82 9.48 12.32
N THR A 46 -25.98 10.43 12.72
CA THR A 46 -26.27 11.41 13.78
C THR A 46 -27.44 12.31 13.37
N ILE A 47 -27.44 12.83 12.14
CA ILE A 47 -28.57 13.63 11.61
C ILE A 47 -29.86 12.81 11.65
N PHE A 48 -29.81 11.53 11.25
CA PHE A 48 -30.98 10.66 11.25
C PHE A 48 -31.50 10.38 12.68
N LEU A 49 -30.60 10.15 13.63
CA LEU A 49 -30.96 9.96 15.04
C LEU A 49 -31.55 11.21 15.68
N GLU A 50 -31.03 12.40 15.33
CA GLU A 50 -31.55 13.70 15.77
C GLU A 50 -32.97 13.92 15.24
N ILE A 51 -33.21 13.68 13.95
CA ILE A 51 -34.55 13.77 13.34
C ILE A 51 -35.55 12.81 14.00
N LEU A 52 -35.11 11.59 14.33
CA LEU A 52 -35.94 10.59 15.01
C LEU A 52 -36.05 10.80 16.54
N ARG A 53 -35.38 11.82 17.10
CA ARG A 53 -35.30 12.08 18.56
C ARG A 53 -34.82 10.88 19.38
N LYS A 54 -33.91 10.06 18.82
CA LYS A 54 -33.34 8.85 19.46
C LYS A 54 -31.87 9.05 19.86
N GLU A 55 -31.56 10.16 20.51
CA GLU A 55 -30.17 10.56 20.86
C GLU A 55 -29.43 9.52 21.72
N ARG A 56 -30.16 8.73 22.53
CA ARG A 56 -29.58 7.65 23.36
C ARG A 56 -28.86 6.57 22.55
N LEU A 57 -29.17 6.44 21.25
CA LEU A 57 -28.51 5.47 20.36
C LEU A 57 -27.20 5.99 19.76
N PHE A 58 -26.83 7.25 20.00
CA PHE A 58 -25.61 7.83 19.45
C PHE A 58 -24.35 7.07 19.90
N ALA A 59 -24.26 6.68 21.17
CA ALA A 59 -23.14 5.91 21.69
C ALA A 59 -22.96 4.56 20.97
N PHE A 60 -24.08 3.89 20.65
CA PHE A 60 -24.05 2.64 19.88
C PHE A 60 -23.61 2.88 18.43
N ALA A 61 -24.11 3.95 17.79
CA ALA A 61 -23.68 4.32 16.43
C ALA A 61 -22.17 4.61 16.38
N MET A 62 -21.64 5.33 17.38
CA MET A 62 -20.20 5.60 17.50
C MET A 62 -19.39 4.31 17.67
N LEU A 63 -19.85 3.39 18.52
CA LEU A 63 -19.18 2.11 18.75
C LEU A 63 -19.17 1.27 17.46
N ILE A 64 -20.30 1.19 16.75
CA ILE A 64 -20.39 0.48 15.46
C ILE A 64 -19.46 1.12 14.43
N ALA A 65 -19.41 2.45 14.33
CA ALA A 65 -18.52 3.13 13.40
C ALA A 65 -17.03 2.88 13.72
N SER A 66 -16.66 2.88 15.00
CA SER A 66 -15.30 2.61 15.44
C SER A 66 -14.88 1.16 15.15
N LEU A 67 -15.72 0.19 15.49
CA LEU A 67 -15.47 -1.22 15.18
C LEU A 67 -15.47 -1.46 13.67
N GLY A 68 -16.38 -0.83 12.94
CA GLY A 68 -16.46 -0.91 11.49
C GLY A 68 -15.21 -0.37 10.82
N PHE A 69 -14.70 0.78 11.28
CA PHE A 69 -13.42 1.32 10.83
C PHE A 69 -12.28 0.33 11.08
N ALA A 70 -12.13 -0.15 12.31
CA ALA A 70 -11.07 -1.09 12.67
C ALA A 70 -11.15 -2.41 11.88
N ALA A 71 -12.36 -2.91 11.63
CA ALA A 71 -12.59 -4.12 10.84
C ALA A 71 -12.36 -3.90 9.34
N SER A 72 -12.62 -2.70 8.82
CA SER A 72 -12.48 -2.42 7.38
C SER A 72 -11.04 -2.44 6.88
N LEU A 73 -10.07 -2.01 7.70
CA LEU A 73 -8.65 -1.98 7.33
C LEU A 73 -8.08 -3.36 6.94
N PRO A 74 -8.21 -4.42 7.76
CA PRO A 74 -7.71 -5.74 7.38
C PRO A 74 -8.51 -6.39 6.24
N ILE A 75 -9.81 -6.07 6.11
CA ILE A 75 -10.66 -6.62 5.04
C ILE A 75 -10.25 -6.08 3.66
N LEU A 76 -9.90 -4.80 3.58
CA LEU A 76 -9.53 -4.16 2.32
C LEU A 76 -8.13 -4.54 1.83
N ASN A 77 -7.28 -5.10 2.69
CA ASN A 77 -5.86 -5.33 2.43
C ASN A 77 -5.22 -4.08 1.78
N VAL A 78 -5.07 -3.03 2.59
CA VAL A 78 -4.70 -1.70 2.13
C VAL A 78 -3.41 -1.70 1.32
N ASP A 79 -2.44 -2.54 1.68
CA ASP A 79 -1.16 -2.61 0.97
C ASP A 79 -1.33 -3.21 -0.45
N ALA A 80 -2.19 -4.22 -0.63
CA ALA A 80 -2.55 -4.74 -1.95
C ALA A 80 -3.33 -3.71 -2.79
N PHE A 81 -4.24 -2.96 -2.16
CA PHE A 81 -4.97 -1.88 -2.83
C PHE A 81 -4.00 -0.77 -3.32
N ILE A 82 -3.04 -0.37 -2.48
CA ILE A 82 -2.01 0.61 -2.81
C ILE A 82 -1.20 0.18 -4.04
N VAL A 83 -0.77 -1.07 -4.12
CA VAL A 83 -0.01 -1.56 -5.28
C VAL A 83 -0.81 -1.44 -6.57
N ASN A 84 -2.05 -1.96 -6.58
CA ASN A 84 -2.89 -1.93 -7.77
C ASN A 84 -3.18 -0.51 -8.26
N GLU A 85 -3.52 0.39 -7.33
CA GLU A 85 -3.90 1.76 -7.67
C GLU A 85 -2.68 2.58 -8.13
N ASN A 86 -1.50 2.38 -7.54
CA ASN A 86 -0.28 3.03 -8.01
C ASN A 86 0.13 2.57 -9.41
N ILE A 87 0.05 1.26 -9.69
CA ILE A 87 0.34 0.72 -11.02
C ILE A 87 -0.70 1.21 -12.03
N GLN A 88 -1.99 1.19 -11.68
CA GLN A 88 -3.05 1.65 -12.56
C GLN A 88 -2.97 3.14 -12.87
N ARG A 89 -2.54 3.96 -11.90
CA ARG A 89 -2.28 5.40 -12.11
C ARG A 89 -1.24 5.60 -13.21
N GLU A 90 -0.09 4.94 -13.09
CA GLU A 90 1.01 5.03 -14.05
C GLU A 90 0.54 4.64 -15.46
N LEU A 91 -0.27 3.58 -15.56
CA LEU A 91 -0.84 3.13 -16.84
C LEU A 91 -1.82 4.12 -17.46
N SER A 92 -2.55 4.88 -16.63
CA SER A 92 -3.67 5.71 -17.07
C SER A 92 -3.29 7.17 -17.31
N SER A 93 -2.18 7.64 -16.76
CA SER A 93 -1.80 9.05 -16.74
C SER A 93 -0.33 9.25 -17.08
N SER A 94 -0.03 9.75 -18.27
CA SER A 94 1.35 10.03 -18.71
C SER A 94 1.97 11.29 -18.06
N ASP A 95 1.16 12.11 -17.41
CA ASP A 95 1.59 13.31 -16.65
C ASP A 95 1.76 13.02 -15.15
N ALA A 96 1.53 11.79 -14.70
CA ALA A 96 1.67 11.42 -13.30
C ALA A 96 3.14 11.31 -12.88
N GLU A 97 3.39 11.50 -11.58
CA GLU A 97 4.72 11.24 -11.02
C GLU A 97 5.06 9.76 -11.22
N ASP A 98 6.30 9.55 -11.68
CA ASP A 98 6.87 8.28 -12.04
C ASP A 98 6.72 7.24 -10.92
N LEU A 99 6.44 6.00 -11.28
CA LEU A 99 6.16 4.94 -10.31
C LEU A 99 7.31 4.75 -9.31
N ASP A 100 7.02 5.00 -8.04
CA ASP A 100 7.94 4.86 -6.92
C ASP A 100 8.10 3.38 -6.52
N SER A 101 9.13 2.73 -7.08
CA SER A 101 9.47 1.34 -6.75
C SER A 101 10.09 1.20 -5.37
N GLN A 102 10.70 2.26 -4.81
CA GLN A 102 11.28 2.24 -3.46
C GLN A 102 10.19 2.14 -2.41
N TYR A 103 9.06 2.82 -2.62
CA TYR A 103 7.92 2.73 -1.72
C TYR A 103 7.38 1.30 -1.59
N PHE A 104 7.39 0.50 -2.67
CA PHE A 104 6.96 -0.90 -2.63
C PHE A 104 7.79 -1.77 -1.68
N ILE A 105 9.03 -1.39 -1.38
CA ILE A 105 9.90 -2.09 -0.44
C ILE A 105 9.45 -1.83 1.01
N GLU A 106 8.81 -0.69 1.29
CA GLU A 106 8.29 -0.33 2.61
C GLU A 106 6.94 -0.97 2.94
N LEU A 107 6.26 -1.54 1.94
CA LEU A 107 4.97 -2.20 2.12
C LEU A 107 5.11 -3.51 2.91
N SER A 108 4.01 -3.94 3.53
CA SER A 108 3.96 -5.22 4.27
C SER A 108 4.04 -6.41 3.31
N ASP A 109 4.25 -7.60 3.89
CA ASP A 109 4.26 -8.89 3.20
C ASP A 109 2.98 -9.14 2.37
N ASP A 110 1.86 -8.54 2.76
CA ASP A 110 0.58 -8.66 2.06
C ASP A 110 0.57 -8.00 0.66
N ALA A 111 1.52 -7.10 0.37
CA ALA A 111 1.66 -6.46 -0.93
C ALA A 111 2.33 -7.37 -1.98
N ILE A 112 3.20 -8.28 -1.53
CA ILE A 112 4.08 -9.08 -2.39
C ILE A 112 3.31 -9.94 -3.39
N PRO A 113 2.24 -10.68 -3.00
CA PRO A 113 1.45 -11.43 -3.97
C PRO A 113 0.85 -10.56 -5.08
N THR A 114 0.48 -9.30 -4.76
CA THR A 114 -0.09 -8.37 -5.73
C THR A 114 0.98 -7.84 -6.69
N LEU A 115 2.18 -7.53 -6.18
CA LEU A 115 3.33 -7.15 -7.02
C LEU A 115 3.72 -8.28 -7.98
N VAL A 116 3.76 -9.52 -7.49
CA VAL A 116 4.03 -10.72 -8.29
C VAL A 116 2.97 -10.92 -9.36
N HIS A 117 1.69 -10.77 -9.02
CA HIS A 117 0.60 -10.85 -10.00
C HIS A 117 0.70 -9.75 -11.06
N ALA A 118 1.06 -8.52 -10.67
CA ALA A 118 1.30 -7.44 -11.63
C ALA A 118 2.46 -7.76 -12.57
N LEU A 119 3.58 -8.26 -12.07
CA LEU A 119 4.75 -8.67 -12.87
C LEU A 119 4.38 -9.76 -13.90
N GLN A 120 3.58 -10.74 -13.49
CA GLN A 120 3.11 -11.83 -14.35
C GLN A 120 2.06 -11.39 -15.38
N THR A 121 1.52 -10.17 -15.26
CA THR A 121 0.51 -9.66 -16.19
C THR A 121 1.16 -9.28 -17.53
N PRO A 122 0.80 -9.92 -18.67
CA PRO A 122 1.49 -9.70 -19.94
C PRO A 122 1.29 -8.29 -20.52
N SER A 123 0.22 -7.60 -20.15
CA SER A 123 -0.10 -6.25 -20.63
C SER A 123 0.66 -5.14 -19.90
N LEU A 124 1.52 -5.47 -18.93
CA LEU A 124 2.28 -4.47 -18.19
C LEU A 124 3.45 -3.96 -19.06
N PRO A 125 3.56 -2.63 -19.29
CA PRO A 125 4.66 -2.01 -20.03
C PRO A 125 6.02 -2.31 -19.40
N ASP A 126 7.05 -2.45 -20.24
CA ASP A 126 8.40 -2.83 -19.82
C ASP A 126 9.00 -1.92 -18.72
N PRO A 127 8.88 -0.56 -18.78
CA PRO A 127 9.43 0.30 -17.73
C PRO A 127 8.80 0.06 -16.34
N ILE A 128 7.49 -0.22 -16.32
CA ILE A 128 6.75 -0.50 -15.09
C ILE A 128 7.09 -1.90 -14.58
N ARG A 129 7.19 -2.88 -15.49
CA ARG A 129 7.60 -4.24 -15.20
C ARG A 129 8.97 -4.29 -14.53
N GLU A 130 9.93 -3.56 -15.07
CA GLU A 130 11.30 -3.47 -14.57
C GLU A 130 11.35 -2.90 -13.15
N LYS A 131 10.60 -1.84 -12.88
CA LYS A 131 10.44 -1.26 -11.53
C LYS A 131 9.85 -2.22 -10.51
N VAL A 132 8.79 -2.93 -10.89
CA VAL A 132 8.14 -3.93 -10.02
C VAL A 132 9.09 -5.10 -9.75
N ALA A 133 9.80 -5.57 -10.77
CA ALA A 133 10.78 -6.64 -10.64
C ALA A 133 11.97 -6.22 -9.75
N ALA A 134 12.48 -5.00 -9.92
CA ALA A 134 13.54 -4.44 -9.07
C ALA A 134 13.10 -4.34 -7.60
N ALA A 135 11.88 -3.85 -7.33
CA ALA A 135 11.33 -3.82 -5.97
C ALA A 135 11.25 -5.22 -5.36
N LEU A 136 10.77 -6.22 -6.12
CA LEU A 136 10.72 -7.62 -5.67
C LEU A 136 12.11 -8.22 -5.43
N ALA A 137 13.11 -7.89 -6.25
CA ALA A 137 14.49 -8.29 -6.06
C ALA A 137 15.06 -7.72 -4.76
N CYS A 138 14.85 -6.41 -4.50
CA CYS A 138 15.24 -5.76 -3.25
C CYS A 138 14.54 -6.38 -2.03
N ILE A 139 13.23 -6.62 -2.09
CA ILE A 139 12.46 -7.25 -1.01
C ILE A 139 13.02 -8.63 -0.69
N ARG A 140 13.32 -9.44 -1.71
CA ARG A 140 13.92 -10.76 -1.52
C ARG A 140 15.31 -10.67 -0.88
N HIS A 141 16.16 -9.77 -1.37
CA HIS A 141 17.49 -9.56 -0.79
C HIS A 141 17.41 -9.19 0.71
N GLN A 142 16.55 -8.24 1.08
CA GLN A 142 16.34 -7.86 2.49
C GLN A 142 15.83 -9.03 3.35
N ARG A 143 14.93 -9.85 2.82
CA ARG A 143 14.42 -11.05 3.52
C ARG A 143 15.53 -12.09 3.73
N ASP A 144 16.34 -12.36 2.73
CA ASP A 144 17.44 -13.33 2.82
C ASP A 144 18.48 -12.87 3.86
N GLN A 145 18.82 -11.57 3.88
CA GLN A 145 19.65 -10.97 4.94
C GLN A 145 19.03 -11.16 6.33
N GLN A 146 17.74 -10.87 6.50
CA GLN A 146 17.06 -11.04 7.79
C GLN A 146 17.02 -12.49 8.25
N ARG A 147 16.78 -13.43 7.33
CA ARG A 147 16.73 -14.87 7.62
C ARG A 147 18.10 -15.41 8.04
N ASN A 148 19.17 -14.93 7.41
CA ASN A 148 20.54 -15.31 7.78
C ASN A 148 20.94 -14.70 9.13
N ALA A 149 20.41 -13.52 9.47
CA ALA A 149 20.74 -12.81 10.71
C ALA A 149 19.89 -13.19 11.94
N ARG A 150 18.67 -13.70 11.75
CA ARG A 150 17.72 -13.97 12.85
C ARG A 150 17.11 -15.38 12.75
N GLU A 151 17.24 -16.15 13.83
CA GLU A 151 16.42 -17.33 14.03
C GLU A 151 14.99 -16.91 14.42
N TYR A 152 14.01 -17.21 13.57
CA TYR A 152 12.61 -16.95 13.86
C TYR A 152 12.08 -17.95 14.89
N SER A 153 11.57 -17.43 16.00
CA SER A 153 10.80 -18.25 16.93
C SER A 153 9.40 -18.51 16.37
N TRP A 154 8.78 -19.64 16.76
CA TRP A 154 7.46 -20.04 16.25
C TRP A 154 6.35 -19.02 16.58
N GLN A 155 6.53 -18.20 17.62
CA GLN A 155 5.58 -17.15 18.00
C GLN A 155 5.56 -15.97 17.00
N SER A 156 6.61 -15.83 16.19
CA SER A 156 6.70 -14.80 15.13
C SER A 156 6.10 -15.26 13.79
N PHE A 157 5.39 -16.40 13.81
CA PHE A 157 4.73 -16.93 12.63
C PHE A 157 3.59 -16.02 12.15
N HIS A 158 3.61 -15.67 10.87
CA HIS A 158 2.56 -14.91 10.19
C HIS A 158 2.23 -15.56 8.86
N VAL A 159 0.94 -15.71 8.54
CA VAL A 159 0.47 -16.32 7.28
C VAL A 159 0.88 -15.47 6.08
N SER A 160 0.80 -14.15 6.19
CA SER A 160 1.23 -13.20 5.15
C SER A 160 2.66 -13.44 4.70
N ARG A 161 3.57 -13.76 5.64
CA ARG A 161 4.97 -14.07 5.34
C ARG A 161 5.10 -15.32 4.48
N VAL A 162 4.38 -16.39 4.82
CA VAL A 162 4.39 -17.64 4.04
C VAL A 162 3.86 -17.39 2.64
N ASN A 163 2.79 -16.61 2.50
CA ASN A 163 2.22 -16.27 1.20
C ASN A 163 3.19 -15.43 0.36
N ALA A 164 3.86 -14.45 0.97
CA ALA A 164 4.89 -13.64 0.33
C ALA A 164 6.06 -14.50 -0.18
N ASP A 165 6.59 -15.39 0.66
CA ASP A 165 7.72 -16.24 0.31
C ASP A 165 7.35 -17.20 -0.85
N ASN A 166 6.14 -17.76 -0.83
CA ASN A 166 5.62 -18.58 -1.93
C ASN A 166 5.45 -17.76 -3.23
N ALA A 167 4.96 -16.52 -3.13
CA ALA A 167 4.80 -15.65 -4.28
C ALA A 167 6.15 -15.27 -4.90
N LEU A 168 7.15 -14.90 -4.08
CA LEU A 168 8.51 -14.58 -4.55
C LEU A 168 9.17 -15.78 -5.25
N GLN A 169 8.95 -17.00 -4.74
CA GLN A 169 9.46 -18.21 -5.39
C GLN A 169 8.88 -18.41 -6.80
N SER A 170 7.65 -17.98 -7.05
CA SER A 170 7.01 -18.15 -8.37
C SER A 170 7.64 -17.30 -9.48
N VAL A 171 8.25 -16.16 -9.13
CA VAL A 171 8.94 -15.25 -10.07
C VAL A 171 10.46 -15.25 -9.88
N LYS A 172 10.99 -16.24 -9.15
CA LYS A 172 12.40 -16.34 -8.78
C LYS A 172 13.35 -16.14 -9.98
N ALA A 173 13.03 -16.79 -11.10
CA ALA A 173 13.85 -16.74 -12.31
C ALA A 173 13.90 -15.36 -12.97
N GLU A 174 12.83 -14.56 -12.84
CA GLU A 174 12.74 -13.22 -13.41
C GLU A 174 13.41 -12.18 -12.50
N ILE A 175 13.31 -12.34 -11.18
CA ILE A 175 13.98 -11.44 -10.23
C ILE A 175 15.48 -11.75 -10.06
N ASP A 176 15.91 -13.00 -10.30
CA ASP A 176 17.33 -13.40 -10.26
C ASP A 176 18.16 -12.77 -11.39
N THR A 177 17.54 -12.14 -12.39
CA THR A 177 18.28 -11.42 -13.43
C THR A 177 18.81 -10.06 -12.97
N PHE A 178 18.31 -9.55 -11.85
CA PHE A 178 18.76 -8.29 -11.26
C PHE A 178 19.99 -8.57 -10.39
N GLU A 179 21.08 -7.84 -10.65
CA GLU A 179 22.28 -7.93 -9.82
C GLU A 179 22.15 -6.99 -8.64
N ILE A 180 22.39 -7.50 -7.42
CA ILE A 180 22.36 -6.67 -6.22
C ILE A 180 23.76 -6.12 -5.98
N ASP A 181 23.90 -4.80 -6.11
CA ASP A 181 25.13 -4.08 -5.81
C ASP A 181 25.16 -3.65 -4.34
N GLU A 182 26.03 -4.31 -3.57
CA GLU A 182 26.32 -4.02 -2.16
C GLU A 182 27.61 -3.19 -1.97
N SER A 183 28.25 -2.72 -3.04
CA SER A 183 29.55 -2.04 -2.98
C SER A 183 29.49 -0.66 -2.32
N GLU A 184 28.40 0.07 -2.53
CA GLU A 184 28.12 1.37 -1.94
C GLU A 184 26.74 1.35 -1.27
N TYR A 185 26.65 2.03 -0.13
CA TYR A 185 25.39 2.15 0.59
C TYR A 185 24.67 3.45 0.17
N PRO A 186 23.36 3.43 -0.14
CA PRO A 186 22.42 2.31 -0.02
C PRO A 186 22.51 1.27 -1.14
N VAL A 187 22.25 0.00 -0.79
CA VAL A 187 22.24 -1.16 -1.70
C VAL A 187 21.35 -0.88 -2.91
N LYS A 188 21.76 -1.31 -4.10
CA LYS A 188 21.01 -1.12 -5.35
C LYS A 188 20.72 -2.45 -6.04
N ALA A 189 19.61 -2.53 -6.75
CA ALA A 189 19.32 -3.56 -7.74
C ALA A 189 19.59 -2.98 -9.13
N VAL A 190 20.50 -3.60 -9.86
CA VAL A 190 20.88 -3.24 -11.22
C VAL A 190 20.14 -4.14 -12.19
N SER A 191 19.40 -3.55 -13.12
CA SER A 191 18.65 -4.30 -14.12
C SER A 191 19.55 -4.85 -15.23
N PRO A 192 19.06 -5.83 -16.02
CA PRO A 192 19.79 -6.30 -17.21
C PRO A 192 20.06 -5.21 -18.25
N ASN A 193 19.29 -4.12 -18.22
CA ASN A 193 19.46 -2.96 -19.09
C ASN A 193 20.47 -1.94 -18.53
N GLY A 194 20.93 -2.13 -17.29
CA GLY A 194 21.87 -1.24 -16.60
C GLY A 194 21.21 -0.13 -15.78
N ASP A 195 19.89 -0.18 -15.58
CA ASP A 195 19.18 0.79 -14.75
C ASP A 195 19.35 0.44 -13.26
N GLU A 196 19.62 1.46 -12.43
CA GLU A 196 19.86 1.29 -11.00
C GLU A 196 18.63 1.66 -10.17
N PHE A 197 18.22 0.76 -9.27
CA PHE A 197 17.10 0.97 -8.35
C PHE A 197 17.56 0.82 -6.90
N TYR A 198 17.27 1.79 -6.04
CA TYR A 198 17.66 1.72 -4.64
C TYR A 198 16.82 0.70 -3.85
N CYS A 199 17.49 -0.14 -3.06
CA CYS A 199 16.88 -1.13 -2.19
C CYS A 199 16.67 -0.64 -0.75
N SER A 200 16.74 0.68 -0.51
CA SER A 200 16.53 1.28 0.81
C SER A 200 15.26 2.13 0.81
N PRO A 201 14.49 2.14 1.91
CA PRO A 201 13.53 3.19 2.16
C PRO A 201 14.20 4.57 2.15
N TYR A 202 13.42 5.61 1.86
CA TYR A 202 13.91 6.99 1.76
C TYR A 202 14.67 7.39 3.03
N TYR A 203 15.89 7.91 2.85
CA TYR A 203 16.65 8.54 3.92
C TYR A 203 15.97 9.86 4.30
N TYR A 204 15.32 9.89 5.46
CA TYR A 204 15.01 11.15 6.11
C TYR A 204 16.28 11.65 6.79
N ASP A 205 16.93 12.64 6.19
CA ASP A 205 17.91 13.51 6.88
C ASP A 205 17.22 14.30 8.01
#